data_AF-A0A4S8LLD7-F1
#
_entry.id   AF-A0A4S8LLD7-F1
#
_cell.length_a   1.000
_cell.length_b   1.000
_cell.length_c   1.000
_cell.angle_alpha   90.00
_cell.angle_beta   90.00
_cell.angle_gamma   90.00
#
_symmetry.space_group_name_H-M   'P 1'
#
loop_
_entity.id
_entity.type
_entity.pdbx_description
1 polymer ?
#
loop_
_entity_poly.entity_id
_entity_poly.type
_entity_poly.pdbx_seq_one_letter_code
_entity_poly.pdbx_strand_id
1 'polypeptide(L)'
;MPRTVLCSTCKRDLATPDLPCYSLRRDILRSMWIPSESKASQIEQEIVDCSSEIAKYDTEIETLEGVLEELRRKRCEIQRYSDERRSLLSPIRKLPIEILGEIFAASCSDYGLLITTFPKGKISAHTLVLSHVCSQWRNFVISTPSLW
;
A
#
# COMPACT_ATOMS: atom_id res chain seq x y z
N MET A 1 16.28 -5.38 28.53
CA MET A 1 15.11 -4.66 28.00
C MET A 1 15.41 -4.15 26.60
N PRO A 2 14.87 -4.79 25.55
CA PRO A 2 14.92 -4.25 24.20
C PRO A 2 14.16 -2.90 24.16
N ARG A 3 14.74 -1.90 23.48
CA ARG A 3 14.10 -0.61 23.23
C ARG A 3 13.89 -0.46 21.74
N THR A 4 12.66 -0.19 21.33
CA THR A 4 12.33 0.14 19.94
C THR A 4 12.14 1.64 19.83
N VAL A 5 12.99 2.31 19.03
CA VAL A 5 12.86 3.75 18.78
C VAL A 5 11.64 3.99 17.89
N LEU A 6 10.63 4.69 18.40
CA LEU A 6 9.39 4.96 17.67
C LEU A 6 9.52 6.19 16.77
N CYS A 7 10.22 7.21 17.24
CA CYS A 7 10.41 8.43 16.47
C CYS A 7 11.84 8.96 16.69
N SER A 8 12.60 9.02 15.59
CA SER A 8 13.97 9.50 15.58
C SER A 8 14.11 10.99 15.95
N THR A 9 13.03 11.77 15.81
CA THR A 9 13.03 13.22 16.10
C THR A 9 12.73 13.51 17.57
N CYS A 10 11.68 12.90 18.15
CA CYS A 10 11.33 13.12 19.56
C CYS A 10 12.00 12.15 20.54
N LYS A 11 12.77 11.18 20.02
CA LYS A 11 13.50 10.15 20.79
C LYS A 11 12.60 9.36 21.75
N ARG A 12 11.32 9.22 21.41
CA ARG A 12 10.40 8.38 22.17
C ARG A 12 10.71 6.92 21.87
N ASP A 13 10.99 6.17 22.92
CA ASP A 13 11.24 4.73 22.87
C ASP A 13 10.01 3.99 23.40
N LEU A 14 9.65 2.89 22.76
CA LEU A 14 8.72 1.90 23.32
C LEU A 14 9.56 0.97 24.22
N ALA A 15 9.38 1.10 25.53
CA ALA A 15 9.97 0.20 26.50
C ALA A 15 8.97 -0.92 26.77
N THR A 16 9.20 -2.09 26.19
CA THR A 16 8.46 -3.31 26.52
C THR A 16 9.20 -3.99 27.67
N PRO A 17 8.63 -4.03 28.89
CA PRO A 17 9.18 -4.86 29.95
C PRO A 17 9.23 -6.30 29.42
N ASP A 18 10.37 -6.98 29.63
CA ASP A 18 10.45 -8.40 29.35
C ASP A 18 9.35 -9.08 30.19
N LEU A 19 8.39 -9.74 29.53
CA LEU A 19 7.33 -10.45 30.23
C LEU A 19 8.02 -11.43 31.21
N PRO A 20 7.70 -11.41 32.51
CA PRO A 20 8.29 -12.36 33.43
C PRO A 20 8.07 -13.77 32.88
N CYS A 21 9.15 -14.53 32.67
CA CYS A 21 9.13 -15.91 32.14
C CYS A 21 8.44 -16.91 33.10
N TYR A 22 7.56 -16.43 33.98
CA TYR A 22 6.75 -17.26 34.85
C TYR A 22 5.44 -17.57 34.12
N SER A 23 5.54 -18.21 32.94
CA SER A 23 4.43 -19.07 32.53
C SER A 23 4.20 -20.01 33.71
N LEU A 24 2.99 -20.01 34.29
CA LEU A 24 2.64 -20.96 35.34
C LEU A 24 3.15 -22.34 34.94
N ARG A 25 3.83 -23.02 35.87
CA ARG A 25 4.45 -24.31 35.63
C ARG A 25 3.38 -25.20 34.95
N ARG A 26 3.65 -25.70 33.72
CA ARG A 26 2.64 -26.36 32.85
C ARG A 26 1.92 -27.52 33.55
N ASP A 27 2.59 -28.14 34.51
CA ASP A 27 2.10 -29.13 35.45
C ASP A 27 0.96 -28.63 36.34
N ILE A 28 0.99 -27.37 36.80
CA ILE A 28 -0.11 -26.77 37.57
C ILE A 28 -1.33 -26.57 36.67
N LEU A 29 -1.13 -26.02 35.47
CA LEU A 29 -2.19 -25.78 34.48
C LEU A 29 -2.88 -27.07 34.00
N ARG A 30 -2.21 -28.22 34.11
CA ARG A 30 -2.74 -29.54 33.69
C ARG A 30 -3.18 -30.42 34.87
N SER A 31 -3.06 -29.92 36.10
CA SER A 31 -3.49 -30.65 37.30
C SER A 31 -4.91 -30.23 37.70
N MET A 32 -5.61 -31.06 38.49
CA MET A 32 -6.86 -30.66 39.18
C MET A 32 -6.57 -29.81 40.42
N TRP A 33 -5.51 -29.00 40.40
CA TRP A 33 -5.17 -28.14 41.52
C TRP A 33 -6.19 -27.00 41.64
N ILE A 34 -6.69 -26.81 42.86
CA ILE A 34 -7.64 -25.75 43.20
C ILE A 34 -6.87 -24.74 44.07
N PRO A 35 -6.78 -23.46 43.66
CA PRO A 35 -6.17 -22.44 44.49
C PRO A 35 -6.94 -22.25 45.79
N SER A 36 -6.22 -21.95 46.87
CA SER A 36 -6.85 -21.39 48.06
C SER A 36 -7.45 -20.02 47.75
N GLU A 37 -8.39 -19.56 48.56
CA GLU A 37 -9.06 -18.26 48.36
C GLU A 37 -8.05 -17.10 48.22
N SER A 38 -7.03 -17.05 49.07
CA SER A 38 -5.93 -16.07 48.96
C SER A 38 -5.14 -16.16 47.64
N LYS A 39 -4.92 -17.37 47.12
CA LYS A 39 -4.25 -17.57 45.83
C LYS A 39 -5.15 -17.23 44.65
N ALA A 40 -6.45 -17.51 44.75
CA ALA A 40 -7.43 -17.11 43.75
C ALA A 40 -7.47 -15.58 43.61
N SER A 41 -7.57 -14.85 44.73
CA SER A 41 -7.55 -13.38 44.70
C SER A 41 -6.24 -12.81 44.14
N GLN A 42 -5.09 -13.45 44.43
CA GLN A 42 -3.81 -13.04 43.83
C GLN A 42 -3.82 -13.22 42.31
N ILE A 43 -4.29 -14.36 41.81
CA ILE A 43 -4.38 -14.64 40.37
C ILE A 43 -5.36 -13.67 39.69
N GLU A 44 -6.51 -13.39 40.30
CA GLU A 44 -7.48 -12.42 39.78
C GLU A 44 -6.86 -11.02 39.65
N GLN A 45 -6.09 -10.58 40.64
CA GLN A 45 -5.37 -9.30 40.55
C GLN A 45 -4.34 -9.31 39.42
N GLU A 46 -3.56 -10.39 39.28
CA GLU A 46 -2.61 -10.54 38.17
C GLU A 46 -3.30 -10.48 36.80
N ILE A 47 -4.51 -11.08 36.66
CA ILE A 47 -5.31 -11.02 35.44
C ILE A 47 -5.76 -9.57 35.15
N VAL A 48 -6.19 -8.83 36.17
CA VAL A 48 -6.58 -7.43 36.03
C VAL A 48 -5.40 -6.57 35.59
N ASP A 49 -4.23 -6.77 36.20
CA ASP A 49 -3.00 -6.05 35.85
C ASP A 49 -2.57 -6.36 34.41
N CYS A 50 -2.60 -7.64 34.00
CA CYS A 50 -2.34 -8.05 32.62
C CYS A 50 -3.31 -7.40 31.63
N SER A 51 -4.61 -7.37 31.97
CA SER A 51 -5.63 -6.78 31.11
C SER A 51 -5.43 -5.26 30.96
N SER A 52 -4.98 -4.58 32.02
CA SER A 52 -4.63 -3.16 31.96
C SER A 52 -3.43 -2.89 31.05
N GLU A 53 -2.38 -3.73 31.11
CA GLU A 53 -1.22 -3.60 30.24
C GLU A 53 -1.58 -3.87 28.77
N ILE A 54 -2.41 -4.88 28.49
CA ILE A 54 -2.92 -5.16 27.14
C ILE A 54 -3.63 -3.91 26.57
N ALA A 55 -4.55 -3.32 27.33
CA ALA A 55 -5.29 -2.13 26.88
C ALA A 55 -4.37 -0.93 26.58
N LYS A 56 -3.28 -0.76 27.33
CA LYS A 56 -2.27 0.27 27.04
C LYS A 56 -1.56 0.00 25.72
N TYR A 57 -1.17 -1.25 25.46
CA TYR A 57 -0.55 -1.61 24.19
C TYR A 57 -1.51 -1.46 23.01
N ASP A 58 -2.77 -1.87 23.15
CA ASP A 58 -3.78 -1.69 22.10
C ASP A 58 -3.97 -0.21 21.74
N THR A 59 -4.05 0.67 22.74
CA THR A 59 -4.15 2.12 22.53
C THR A 59 -2.93 2.69 21.78
N GLU A 60 -1.72 2.24 22.15
CA GLU A 60 -0.48 2.68 21.49
C GLU A 60 -0.40 2.13 20.04
N ILE A 61 -0.85 0.88 19.80
CA ILE A 61 -0.93 0.30 18.46
C ILE A 61 -1.86 1.13 17.58
N GLU A 62 -3.09 1.41 18.03
CA GLU A 62 -4.05 2.22 17.28
C GLU A 62 -3.47 3.61 16.94
N THR A 63 -2.79 4.22 17.91
CA THR A 63 -2.15 5.53 17.72
C THR A 63 -1.06 5.47 16.64
N LEU A 64 -0.18 4.47 16.70
CA LEU A 64 0.91 4.30 15.74
C LEU A 64 0.42 3.93 14.34
N GLU A 65 -0.65 3.13 14.24
CA GLU A 65 -1.30 2.81 12.97
C GLU A 65 -1.86 4.07 12.30
N GLY A 66 -2.55 4.94 13.06
CA GLY A 66 -3.05 6.22 12.54
C GLY A 66 -1.93 7.14 12.04
N VAL A 67 -0.80 7.20 12.75
CA VAL A 67 0.39 7.96 12.31
C VAL A 67 0.96 7.36 11.02
N LEU A 68 1.05 6.03 10.92
CA LEU A 68 1.57 5.34 9.75
C LEU A 68 0.69 5.57 8.51
N GLU A 69 -0.64 5.55 8.68
CA GLU A 69 -1.58 5.86 7.61
C GLU A 69 -1.40 7.28 7.07
N GLU A 70 -1.27 8.28 7.95
CA GLU A 70 -1.04 9.67 7.55
C GLU A 70 0.30 9.83 6.80
N LEU A 71 1.37 9.19 7.28
CA LEU A 71 2.67 9.20 6.59
C LEU A 71 2.60 8.56 5.20
N ARG A 72 1.89 7.42 5.08
CA ARG A 72 1.67 6.76 3.78
C ARG A 72 0.88 7.67 2.84
N ARG A 73 -0.17 8.31 3.34
CA ARG A 73 -0.98 9.27 2.57
C ARG A 73 -0.12 10.43 2.05
N LYS A 74 0.65 11.08 2.92
CA LYS A 74 1.57 12.17 2.55
C LYS A 74 2.62 11.73 1.52
N ARG A 75 3.21 10.55 1.69
CA ARG A 75 4.15 9.99 0.71
C ARG A 75 3.48 9.82 -0.65
N CYS A 76 2.27 9.26 -0.72
CA CYS A 76 1.53 9.09 -1.96
C CYS A 76 1.21 10.44 -2.63
N GLU A 77 0.82 11.47 -1.87
CA GLU A 77 0.58 12.82 -2.39
C GLU A 77 1.83 13.42 -3.03
N ILE A 78 2.97 13.34 -2.34
CA ILE A 78 4.25 13.87 -2.84
C ILE A 78 4.72 13.09 -4.06
N GLN A 79 4.56 11.76 -4.05
CA GLN A 79 4.89 10.92 -5.19
C GLN A 79 4.08 11.32 -6.43
N ARG A 80 2.75 11.46 -6.28
CA ARG A 80 1.88 11.94 -7.37
C ARG A 80 2.32 13.30 -7.91
N TYR A 81 2.59 14.25 -7.02
CA TYR A 81 3.10 15.58 -7.41
C TYR A 81 4.41 15.49 -8.22
N SER A 82 5.35 14.64 -7.78
CA SER A 82 6.60 14.42 -8.49
C SER A 82 6.38 13.78 -9.87
N ASP A 83 5.46 12.83 -9.98
CA ASP A 83 5.19 12.12 -11.23
C ASP A 83 4.48 13.00 -12.24
N GLU A 84 3.57 13.87 -11.79
CA GLU A 84 2.96 14.91 -12.63
C GLU A 84 4.04 15.84 -13.21
N ARG A 85 4.96 16.34 -12.39
CA ARG A 85 6.08 17.19 -12.83
C ARG A 85 7.01 16.46 -13.80
N ARG A 86 7.36 15.21 -13.52
CA ARG A 86 8.16 14.38 -14.42
C ARG A 86 7.46 14.17 -15.76
N SER A 87 6.15 13.99 -15.74
CA SER A 87 5.34 13.86 -16.96
C SER A 87 5.35 15.12 -17.83
N LEU A 88 5.47 16.31 -17.24
CA LEU A 88 5.65 17.57 -17.99
C LEU A 88 6.97 17.60 -18.76
N LEU A 89 8.00 16.93 -18.25
CA LEU A 89 9.33 16.86 -18.87
C LEU A 89 9.49 15.68 -19.83
N SER A 90 8.45 14.86 -19.99
CA SER A 90 8.51 13.67 -20.84
C SER A 90 8.89 14.03 -22.29
N PRO A 91 9.77 13.24 -22.94
CA PRO A 91 10.19 13.49 -24.32
C PRO A 91 9.01 13.59 -25.30
N ILE A 92 7.92 12.89 -25.00
CA ILE A 92 6.74 12.84 -25.87
C ILE A 92 6.07 14.20 -26.06
N ARG A 93 6.21 15.13 -25.10
CA ARG A 93 5.71 16.51 -25.22
C ARG A 93 6.58 17.40 -26.11
N LYS A 94 7.81 16.97 -26.40
CA LYS A 94 8.77 17.67 -27.26
C LYS A 94 8.83 17.08 -28.66
N LEU A 95 8.16 15.94 -28.88
CA LEU A 95 8.20 15.26 -30.17
C LEU A 95 7.41 16.08 -31.19
N PRO A 96 7.99 16.39 -32.37
CA PRO A 96 7.25 16.96 -33.47
C PRO A 96 6.07 16.07 -33.86
N ILE A 97 4.98 16.69 -34.31
CA ILE A 97 3.73 15.99 -34.60
C ILE A 97 3.88 15.03 -35.78
N GLU A 98 4.80 15.34 -36.69
CA GLU A 98 5.15 14.54 -37.86
C GLU A 98 5.76 13.20 -37.44
N ILE A 99 6.72 13.24 -36.52
CA ILE A 99 7.37 12.03 -35.98
C ILE A 99 6.38 11.21 -35.15
N LEU A 100 5.48 11.88 -34.40
CA LEU A 100 4.41 11.18 -33.70
C LEU A 100 3.48 10.45 -34.69
N GLY A 101 3.17 11.08 -35.82
CA GLY A 101 2.41 10.48 -36.91
C GLY A 101 3.07 9.26 -37.52
N GLU A 102 4.37 9.32 -37.80
CA GLU A 102 5.14 8.17 -38.31
C GLU A 102 5.13 6.99 -37.32
N ILE A 103 5.33 7.27 -36.02
CA ILE A 103 5.26 6.25 -34.97
C ILE A 103 3.87 5.60 -34.93
N PHE A 104 2.80 6.39 -35.01
CA PHE A 104 1.44 5.88 -34.99
C PHE A 104 1.13 5.08 -36.25
N ALA A 105 1.54 5.56 -37.43
CA ALA A 105 1.37 4.85 -38.69
C ALA A 105 2.07 3.48 -38.66
N ALA A 106 3.30 3.41 -38.13
CA ALA A 106 4.02 2.15 -37.95
C ALA A 106 3.39 1.25 -36.87
N SER A 107 2.78 1.83 -35.83
CA SER A 107 2.14 1.06 -34.75
C SER A 107 0.76 0.53 -35.13
N CYS A 108 0.06 1.22 -36.04
CA CYS A 108 -1.26 0.85 -36.55
C CYS A 108 -1.21 0.17 -37.92
N SER A 109 -0.01 -0.08 -38.49
CA SER A 109 0.19 -0.49 -39.88
C SER A 109 -0.45 -1.82 -40.26
N ASP A 110 -0.63 -2.72 -39.30
CA ASP A 110 -1.25 -4.02 -39.57
C ASP A 110 -2.76 -3.88 -39.64
N TYR A 111 -3.42 -3.35 -38.60
CA TYR A 111 -4.83 -2.94 -38.57
C TYR A 111 -5.05 -1.97 -37.39
N GLY A 112 -5.76 -0.85 -37.60
CA GLY A 112 -6.21 0.05 -36.51
C GLY A 112 -7.15 -0.64 -35.52
N LEU A 113 -7.83 -1.70 -36.00
CA LEU A 113 -8.71 -2.60 -35.26
C LEU A 113 -8.47 -4.06 -35.70
N LEU A 114 -7.97 -4.89 -34.80
CA LEU A 114 -7.86 -6.33 -34.99
C LEU A 114 -8.94 -7.05 -34.17
N ILE A 115 -9.77 -7.85 -34.82
CA ILE A 115 -10.76 -8.71 -34.16
C ILE A 115 -10.35 -10.16 -34.40
N THR A 116 -9.81 -10.84 -33.39
CA THR A 116 -9.63 -12.29 -33.46
C THR A 116 -10.93 -12.98 -33.08
N THR A 117 -11.35 -14.01 -33.81
CA THR A 117 -12.67 -14.65 -33.63
C THR A 117 -12.63 -15.89 -32.71
N PHE A 118 -11.47 -16.50 -32.46
CA PHE A 118 -11.32 -17.69 -31.60
C PHE A 118 -9.95 -17.74 -30.89
N PRO A 119 -9.83 -18.36 -29.70
CA PRO A 119 -10.87 -19.04 -28.90
C PRO A 119 -11.57 -18.11 -27.89
N LYS A 120 -11.10 -16.87 -27.75
CA LYS A 120 -11.75 -15.80 -26.99
C LYS A 120 -11.61 -14.55 -27.83
N GLY A 121 -12.72 -14.03 -28.34
CA GLY A 121 -12.67 -12.92 -29.29
C GLY A 121 -11.92 -11.74 -28.69
N LYS A 122 -10.73 -11.41 -29.23
CA LYS A 122 -9.90 -10.32 -28.72
C LYS A 122 -9.98 -9.18 -29.71
N ILE A 123 -10.57 -8.08 -29.26
CA ILE A 123 -10.57 -6.82 -29.98
C ILE A 123 -9.33 -6.06 -29.53
N SER A 124 -8.40 -5.82 -30.45
CA SER A 124 -7.21 -4.99 -30.24
C SER A 124 -7.30 -3.77 -31.13
N ALA A 125 -7.61 -2.63 -30.54
CA ALA A 125 -7.71 -1.36 -31.25
C ALA A 125 -6.51 -0.47 -30.89
N HIS A 126 -5.43 -0.57 -31.66
CA HIS A 126 -4.19 0.18 -31.38
C HIS A 126 -4.46 1.69 -31.36
N THR A 127 -5.29 2.15 -32.28
CA THR A 127 -5.69 3.57 -32.41
C THR A 127 -6.45 4.05 -31.18
N LEU A 128 -7.31 3.21 -30.59
CA LEU A 128 -7.96 3.52 -29.32
C LEU A 128 -6.96 3.57 -28.16
N VAL A 129 -6.07 2.59 -28.06
CA VAL A 129 -5.04 2.54 -27.01
C VAL A 129 -4.17 3.80 -27.03
N LEU A 130 -3.72 4.23 -28.22
CA LEU A 130 -2.96 5.46 -28.39
C LEU A 130 -3.76 6.70 -27.96
N SER A 131 -5.06 6.77 -28.29
CA SER A 131 -5.92 7.91 -27.90
C SER A 131 -6.12 8.05 -26.37
N HIS A 132 -5.78 7.04 -25.57
CA HIS A 132 -5.90 7.09 -24.11
C HIS A 132 -4.65 7.62 -23.40
N VAL A 133 -3.52 7.82 -24.10
CA VAL A 133 -2.25 8.25 -23.48
C VAL A 133 -2.30 9.71 -23.00
N CYS A 134 -2.67 10.65 -23.87
CA CYS A 134 -2.84 12.06 -23.50
C CYS A 134 -3.79 12.80 -24.47
N SER A 135 -4.16 14.03 -24.13
CA SER A 135 -5.05 14.86 -24.96
C SER A 135 -4.47 15.17 -26.34
N GLN A 136 -3.16 15.38 -26.45
CA GLN A 136 -2.49 15.63 -27.73
C GLN A 136 -2.56 14.41 -28.65
N TRP A 137 -2.27 13.21 -28.13
CA TRP A 137 -2.36 11.95 -28.87
C TRP A 137 -3.80 11.68 -29.30
N ARG A 138 -4.76 11.90 -28.41
CA ARG A 138 -6.19 11.79 -28.73
C ARG A 138 -6.60 12.71 -29.87
N ASN A 139 -6.26 13.99 -29.78
CA ASN A 139 -6.61 14.97 -30.79
C ASN A 139 -6.00 14.59 -32.15
N PHE A 140 -4.73 14.18 -32.14
CA PHE A 140 -4.05 13.74 -33.35
C PHE A 140 -4.71 12.50 -33.99
N VAL A 141 -4.98 11.46 -33.18
CA VAL A 141 -5.66 10.24 -33.62
C VAL A 141 -7.04 10.54 -34.21
N ILE A 142 -7.83 11.39 -33.57
CA ILE A 142 -9.16 11.77 -34.05
C ILE A 142 -9.05 12.58 -35.35
N SER A 143 -8.05 13.46 -35.47
CA SER A 143 -7.84 14.28 -36.67
C SER A 143 -7.19 13.52 -37.83
N THR A 144 -6.78 12.26 -37.64
CA THR A 144 -6.04 11.47 -38.64
C THR A 144 -6.81 10.20 -39.00
N PRO A 145 -7.80 10.28 -39.91
CA PRO A 145 -8.64 9.14 -40.29
C PRO A 145 -7.86 7.93 -40.82
N SER A 146 -6.68 8.12 -41.41
CA SER A 146 -5.85 7.04 -41.95
C SER A 146 -5.26 6.09 -40.90
N LEU A 147 -5.44 6.37 -39.60
CA LEU A 147 -5.02 5.49 -38.50
C LEU A 147 -6.08 4.44 -38.12
N TRP A 148 -7.29 4.50 -38.68
CA TRP A 148 -8.38 3.55 -38.41
C TRP A 148 -8.46 2.48 -39.48
#